data_AF-A0A140K9T4-F1
#
_entry.id   AF-A0A140K9T4-F1
#
_cell.length_a   1.000
_cell.length_b   1.000
_cell.length_c   1.000
_cell.angle_alpha   90.00
_cell.angle_beta   90.00
_cell.angle_gamma   90.00
#
_symmetry.space_group_name_H-M   'P 1'
#
loop_
_entity.id
_entity.type
_entity.pdbx_description
1 polymer ?
#
loop_
_entity_poly.entity_id
_entity_poly.type
_entity_poly.pdbx_seq_one_letter_code
_entity_poly.pdbx_strand_id
1 'polypeptide(L)' 'MNQQIPEFGWWIKISTTKPMYIYYFGVFDNYYEAVRYKNGYIQDLSQEGSLIIDIQINRCQPKQLTVCVEPISV' A
#
# COMPACT_ATOMS: atom_id res chain seq x y z
N MET A 1 -19.35 -5.06 13.89
CA MET A 1 -18.15 -5.61 13.22
C MET A 1 -16.99 -4.71 13.61
N ASN A 2 -16.09 -5.18 14.47
CA ASN A 2 -14.95 -4.41 14.94
C ASN A 2 -13.98 -4.25 13.77
N GLN A 3 -14.10 -3.17 13.00
CA GLN A 3 -13.05 -2.79 12.06
C GLN A 3 -11.85 -2.37 12.91
N GLN A 4 -10.87 -3.26 13.00
CA GLN A 4 -9.62 -3.04 13.70
C GLN A 4 -8.94 -1.84 13.02
N ILE A 5 -8.95 -0.70 13.71
CA ILE A 5 -8.32 0.52 13.21
C ILE A 5 -6.84 0.22 13.09
N PRO A 6 -6.22 0.40 11.90
CA PRO A 6 -4.78 0.18 11.75
C PRO A 6 -4.02 1.03 12.76
N GLU A 7 -2.94 0.52 13.35
CA GLU A 7 -2.14 1.31 14.29
C GLU A 7 -1.20 2.28 13.56
N PHE A 8 -0.75 3.31 14.27
CA PHE A 8 0.24 4.24 13.74
C PHE A 8 1.64 3.62 13.79
N GLY A 9 2.29 3.49 12.63
CA GLY A 9 3.64 2.96 12.55
C GLY A 9 4.19 3.07 11.13
N TRP A 10 5.15 2.22 10.76
CA TRP A 10 5.71 2.22 9.42
C TRP A 10 4.81 1.47 8.45
N TRP A 11 4.42 2.14 7.36
CA TRP A 11 3.59 1.57 6.32
C TRP A 11 4.25 1.75 4.96
N ILE A 12 4.04 0.78 4.08
CA ILE A 12 4.40 0.85 2.67
C ILE A 12 3.13 1.17 1.91
N LYS A 13 3.11 2.32 1.27
CA LYS A 13 2.07 2.74 0.34
C LYS A 13 2.51 2.39 -1.08
N ILE A 14 1.74 1.55 -1.78
CA ILE A 14 1.98 1.18 -3.17
C ILE A 14 0.81 1.66 -4.00
N SER A 15 1.08 2.48 -5.00
CA SER A 15 0.07 2.97 -5.95
C SER A 15 0.22 2.22 -7.27
N THR A 16 -0.88 1.67 -7.78
CA THR A 16 -0.94 0.98 -9.07
C THR A 16 -1.71 1.81 -10.09
N THR A 17 -1.59 1.45 -11.37
CA THR A 17 -2.42 2.00 -12.45
C THR A 17 -3.10 0.87 -13.23
N LYS A 18 -4.29 1.16 -13.74
CA LYS A 18 -5.16 0.27 -14.53
C LYS A 18 -5.52 -1.06 -13.81
N PRO A 19 -6.37 -1.05 -12.76
CA PRO A 19 -7.05 0.12 -12.16
C PRO A 19 -6.14 0.89 -11.19
N MET A 20 -6.47 2.15 -10.90
CA MET A 20 -5.73 2.90 -9.89
C MET A 20 -6.15 2.44 -8.50
N TYR A 21 -5.26 1.72 -7.83
CA TYR A 21 -5.42 1.34 -6.43
C TYR A 21 -4.25 1.87 -5.61
N ILE A 22 -4.53 2.18 -4.35
CA ILE A 22 -3.49 2.45 -3.35
C ILE A 22 -3.61 1.38 -2.28
N TYR A 23 -2.51 0.65 -2.09
CA TYR A 23 -2.37 -0.40 -1.08
C TYR A 23 -1.48 0.09 0.05
N TYR A 24 -1.88 -0.15 1.30
CA TYR A 24 -1.08 0.09 2.49
C TYR A 24 -0.73 -1.24 3.16
N PHE A 25 0.56 -1.58 3.19
CA PHE A 25 1.08 -2.78 3.85
C PHE A 25 1.80 -2.39 5.14
N GLY A 26 1.57 -3.16 6.20
CA GLY A 26 2.09 -2.89 7.54
C GLY A 26 1.21 -3.49 8.63
N VAL A 27 1.36 -3.09 9.89
CA VAL A 27 2.40 -2.15 10.39
C VAL A 27 3.77 -2.85 10.47
N PHE A 28 4.85 -2.11 10.21
CA PHE A 28 6.22 -2.56 10.44
C PHE A 28 6.84 -1.89 11.66
N ASP A 29 7.75 -2.59 12.35
CA ASP A 29 8.47 -2.08 13.51
C ASP A 29 9.39 -0.91 13.13
N ASN A 30 10.00 -1.00 11.95
CA ASN A 30 10.96 0.00 11.46
C ASN A 30 11.00 0.11 9.93
N TYR A 31 11.63 1.19 9.45
CA TYR A 31 11.80 1.46 8.01
C TYR A 31 12.55 0.34 7.27
N TYR A 32 13.59 -0.26 7.86
CA TYR A 32 14.39 -1.29 7.19
C TYR A 32 13.60 -2.58 7.00
N GLU A 33 12.76 -2.94 7.95
CA GLU A 33 11.84 -4.05 7.83
C GLU A 33 10.86 -3.81 6.66
N ALA A 34 10.24 -2.63 6.61
CA ALA A 34 9.38 -2.25 5.50
C ALA A 34 10.11 -2.33 4.14
N VAL A 35 11.36 -1.85 4.05
CA VAL A 35 12.17 -1.94 2.82
C VAL A 35 12.45 -3.39 2.42
N ARG A 36 12.72 -4.29 3.38
CA ARG A 36 12.94 -5.71 3.10
C ARG A 36 11.71 -6.38 2.51
N TYR A 37 10.53 -6.14 3.08
CA TYR A 37 9.29 -6.72 2.59
C TYR A 37 8.75 -6.07 1.32
N LYS A 38 9.07 -4.79 1.07
CA LYS A 38 8.64 -4.03 -0.11
C LYS A 38 8.80 -4.80 -1.41
N ASN A 39 9.95 -5.45 -1.62
CA ASN A 39 10.24 -6.16 -2.86
C ASN A 39 9.31 -7.37 -3.09
N GLY A 40 8.86 -8.03 -2.03
CA GLY A 40 7.87 -9.10 -2.12
C GLY A 40 6.54 -8.56 -2.69
N TYR A 41 5.99 -7.52 -2.05
CA TYR A 41 4.75 -6.89 -2.50
C TYR A 41 4.81 -6.35 -3.93
N ILE A 42 5.96 -5.79 -4.33
CA ILE A 42 6.18 -5.36 -5.72
C ILE A 42 6.08 -6.55 -6.68
N GLN A 43 6.72 -7.66 -6.34
CA GLN A 43 6.74 -8.86 -7.16
C GLN A 43 5.34 -9.48 -7.27
N ASP A 44 4.61 -9.58 -6.16
CA ASP A 44 3.23 -10.08 -6.13
C ASP A 44 2.32 -9.22 -7.03
N LEU A 45 2.30 -7.89 -6.82
CA LEU A 45 1.48 -6.98 -7.62
C LEU A 45 1.85 -6.99 -9.11
N SER A 46 3.15 -7.11 -9.42
CA SER A 46 3.61 -7.22 -10.80
C SER A 46 3.20 -8.54 -11.44
N GLN A 47 3.15 -9.65 -10.68
CA GLN A 47 2.68 -10.94 -11.18
C GLN A 47 1.17 -10.96 -11.42
N GLU A 48 0.41 -10.21 -10.62
CA GLU A 48 -1.03 -9.97 -10.84
C GLU A 48 -1.31 -9.07 -12.07
N GLY A 49 -0.27 -8.53 -12.71
CA GLY A 49 -0.40 -7.64 -13.87
C GLY A 49 -0.69 -6.19 -13.52
N SER A 50 -0.60 -5.82 -12.23
CA SER A 50 -0.75 -4.43 -11.79
C SER A 50 0.53 -3.65 -12.08
N LEU A 51 0.41 -2.52 -12.78
CA LEU A 51 1.56 -1.65 -13.03
C LEU A 51 1.73 -0.69 -11.85
N ILE A 52 2.85 -0.82 -11.15
CA ILE A 52 3.17 0.04 -10.00
C ILE A 52 3.70 1.38 -10.51
N ILE A 53 3.10 2.47 -10.04
CA ILE A 53 3.47 3.85 -10.43
C ILE A 53 4.25 4.59 -9.35
N ASP A 54 4.04 4.25 -8.08
CA ASP A 54 4.65 4.94 -6.95
C ASP A 54 4.73 4.03 -5.73
N ILE A 55 5.83 4.15 -4.98
CA ILE A 55 6.03 3.40 -3.74
C ILE A 55 6.63 4.33 -2.69
N GLN A 56 5.94 4.46 -1.57
CA GLN A 56 6.33 5.32 -0.47
C GLN A 56 6.37 4.52 0.81
N ILE A 57 7.40 4.75 1.63
CA ILE A 57 7.48 4.19 2.98
C ILE A 57 7.47 5.37 3.95
N ASN A 58 6.43 5.45 4.76
CA ASN A 58 6.24 6.56 5.68
C ASN A 58 5.56 6.09 6.96
N ARG A 59 5.78 6.85 8.03
CA ARG A 59 5.02 6.65 9.27
C ARG A 59 3.63 7.26 9.12
N CYS A 60 2.61 6.43 9.12
CA CYS A 60 1.22 6.88 9.03
C CYS A 60 0.26 5.91 9.72
N GLN A 61 -1.02 6.24 9.69
CA GLN A 61 -2.10 5.39 10.16
C GLN A 61 -3.19 5.39 9.08
N PRO A 62 -3.15 4.46 8.13
CA PRO A 62 -4.12 4.42 7.04
C PRO A 62 -5.52 4.14 7.62
N LYS A 63 -6.53 4.81 7.07
CA LYS A 63 -7.94 4.51 7.42
C LYS A 63 -8.45 3.26 6.71
N GLN A 64 -7.88 2.96 5.55
CA GLN A 64 -8.23 1.83 4.69
C GLN A 64 -6.95 1.24 4.10
N LEU A 65 -6.87 -0.09 4.05
CA LEU A 65 -5.70 -0.79 3.52
C LEU A 65 -5.68 -0.83 1.99
N THR A 66 -6.86 -0.80 1.37
CA THR A 66 -7.03 -0.75 -0.08
C THR A 66 -7.97 0.40 -0.41
N VAL A 67 -7.49 1.33 -1.23
CA VAL A 67 -8.26 2.48 -1.69
C VAL A 67 -8.37 2.39 -3.20
N CYS A 68 -9.60 2.26 -3.71
CA CYS A 68 -9.88 2.41 -5.13
C CYS A 68 -9.87 3.90 -5.48
N VAL A 69 -9.01 4.29 -6.41
CA VAL A 69 -9.00 5.63 -6.98
C VAL A 69 -9.75 5.54 -8.30
N GLU A 70 -11.04 5.84 -8.25
CA GLU A 70 -11.83 5.95 -9.47
C GLU A 70 -11.31 7.14 -10.29
N PRO A 71 -11.04 6.97 -11.60
CA PRO A 71 -10.77 8.12 -12.45
C PRO A 71 -12.00 9.01 -12.44
N ILE A 72 -11.83 10.29 -12.10
CA ILE A 72 -12.92 11.27 -12.16
C ILE A 72 -13.43 11.25 -13.60
N SER A 73 -14.64 10.72 -13.79
CA SER A 73 -15.34 10.83 -15.07
C SER A 73 -15.80 12.29 -15.16
N VAL A 74 -15.01 13.10 -15.88
CA VAL A 74 -15.36 14.47 -16.26
C VAL A 74 -16.40 14.47 -17.37
#